data_AF-W8JZJ4-F1
#
_entry.id   AF-W8JZJ4-F1
#
_cell.length_a   1.000
_cell.length_b   1.000
_cell.length_c   1.000
_cell.angle_alpha   90.00
_cell.angle_beta   90.00
_cell.angle_gamma   90.00
#
_symmetry.space_group_name_H-M   'P 1'
#
loop_
_entity.id
_entity.type
_entity.pdbx_description
1 polymer ?
#
loop_
_entity_poly.entity_id
_entity_poly.type
_entity_poly.pdbx_seq_one_letter_code
_entity_poly.pdbx_strand_id
1 'polypeptide(L)'
;MITTQAKTWRMTLIPLGILLSFLFPLPQVLLDVGLCINFILTFTLVFWVFSLKSIYSAKLFPPLFLYLCLFRLGLNLASTRWILSSGWASPIIFSLGSFFSLGSLGAGIATCCLFF
;
A
#
# COMPACT_ATOMS: atom_id res chain seq x y z
N MET A 1 -2.38 38.55 4.59
CA MET A 1 -2.94 37.36 5.28
C MET A 1 -3.96 36.56 4.45
N ILE A 2 -4.35 36.99 3.24
CA ILE A 2 -5.39 36.33 2.41
C ILE A 2 -4.77 35.40 1.33
N THR A 3 -3.47 35.52 1.03
CA THR A 3 -2.80 34.77 -0.05
C THR A 3 -2.30 33.37 0.34
N THR A 4 -2.23 33.04 1.64
CA THR A 4 -1.74 31.73 2.12
C THR A 4 -2.82 30.64 2.12
N GLN A 5 -4.09 31.01 2.29
CA GLN A 5 -5.20 30.05 2.33
C GLN A 5 -5.35 29.34 0.98
N ALA A 6 -5.36 30.06 -0.14
CA ALA A 6 -5.55 29.49 -1.48
C ALA A 6 -4.46 28.48 -1.91
N LYS A 7 -3.25 28.56 -1.34
CA LYS A 7 -2.17 27.58 -1.60
C LYS A 7 -2.35 26.28 -0.81
N THR A 8 -2.94 26.34 0.39
CA THR A 8 -3.20 25.18 1.25
C THR A 8 -4.30 24.27 0.67
N TRP A 9 -5.36 24.83 0.09
CA TRP A 9 -6.45 24.05 -0.53
C TRP A 9 -5.97 23.11 -1.66
N ARG A 10 -4.95 23.53 -2.42
CA ARG A 10 -4.35 22.70 -3.47
C ARG A 10 -3.49 21.55 -2.93
N MET A 11 -2.92 21.71 -1.72
CA MET A 11 -2.10 20.70 -1.07
C MET A 11 -2.98 19.63 -0.37
N THR A 12 -4.17 19.99 0.10
CA THR A 12 -5.11 19.06 0.74
C THR A 12 -5.95 18.26 -0.27
N LEU A 13 -6.12 18.75 -1.51
CA LEU A 13 -6.88 18.05 -2.56
C LEU A 13 -6.23 16.75 -3.04
N ILE A 14 -4.90 16.63 -2.97
CA ILE A 14 -4.16 15.44 -3.41
C ILE A 14 -4.45 14.23 -2.50
N PRO A 15 -4.31 14.32 -1.16
CA PRO A 15 -4.71 13.23 -0.27
C PRO A 15 -6.22 12.99 -0.26
N LEU A 16 -7.05 14.02 -0.47
CA LEU A 16 -8.50 13.87 -0.54
C LEU A 16 -8.96 13.15 -1.82
N GLY A 17 -8.28 13.35 -2.96
CA GLY A 17 -8.51 12.60 -4.19
C GLY A 17 -8.14 11.12 -4.08
N ILE A 18 -7.07 10.81 -3.35
CA ILE A 18 -6.67 9.44 -2.99
C ILE A 18 -7.73 8.79 -2.09
N LEU A 19 -8.29 9.55 -1.14
CA LEU A 19 -9.39 9.10 -0.30
C LEU A 19 -10.71 8.93 -1.08
N LEU A 20 -11.00 9.79 -2.06
CA LEU A 20 -12.17 9.66 -2.95
C LEU A 20 -12.07 8.47 -3.92
N SER A 21 -10.87 8.02 -4.29
CA SER A 21 -10.69 6.77 -5.04
C SER A 21 -11.10 5.52 -4.25
N PHE A 22 -11.31 5.61 -2.93
CA PHE A 22 -11.99 4.57 -2.14
C PHE A 22 -13.47 4.39 -2.53
N LEU A 23 -14.08 5.43 -3.12
CA LEU A 23 -15.47 5.43 -3.56
C LEU A 23 -15.63 4.86 -4.98
N PHE A 24 -14.59 4.90 -5.81
CA PHE A 24 -14.63 4.40 -7.18
C PHE A 24 -14.24 2.92 -7.23
N PRO A 25 -15.04 2.03 -7.85
CA PRO A 25 -14.67 0.64 -8.05
C PRO A 25 -13.44 0.58 -8.98
N LEU A 26 -12.26 0.43 -8.39
CA LEU A 26 -11.00 0.21 -9.10
C LEU A 26 -11.12 -1.09 -9.90
N PRO A 27 -10.86 -1.16 -11.21
CA PRO A 27 -10.90 -2.45 -11.90
C PRO A 27 -9.85 -3.41 -11.30
N GLN A 28 -10.14 -4.72 -11.31
CA GLN A 28 -9.27 -5.77 -10.76
C GLN A 28 -7.79 -5.63 -11.17
N VAL A 29 -7.55 -5.26 -12.44
CA VAL A 29 -6.22 -5.06 -13.02
C VAL A 29 -5.46 -3.93 -12.33
N LEU A 30 -6.13 -2.83 -11.99
CA LEU A 30 -5.50 -1.66 -11.39
C LEU A 30 -5.12 -1.91 -9.93
N LEU A 31 -5.90 -2.75 -9.24
CA LEU A 31 -5.58 -3.24 -7.91
C LEU A 31 -4.34 -4.13 -7.93
N ASP A 32 -4.26 -5.01 -8.93
CA ASP A 32 -3.15 -5.94 -9.09
C ASP A 32 -1.83 -5.21 -9.38
N VAL A 33 -1.86 -4.30 -10.36
CA VAL A 33 -0.73 -3.43 -10.71
C VAL A 33 -0.31 -2.56 -9.52
N GLY A 34 -1.28 -1.98 -8.80
CA GLY A 34 -1.01 -1.19 -7.61
C GLY A 34 -0.31 -1.99 -6.51
N LEU A 35 -0.69 -3.25 -6.31
CA LEU A 35 -0.08 -4.14 -5.34
C LEU A 35 1.36 -4.48 -5.74
N CYS A 36 1.60 -4.83 -7.02
CA CYS A 36 2.94 -5.03 -7.56
C CYS A 36 3.85 -3.81 -7.36
N ILE A 37 3.36 -2.61 -7.70
CA ILE A 37 4.10 -1.36 -7.51
C ILE A 37 4.42 -1.12 -6.02
N ASN A 38 3.47 -1.41 -5.12
CA ASN A 38 3.70 -1.29 -3.67
C ASN A 38 4.86 -2.17 -3.20
N PHE A 39 4.91 -3.42 -3.66
CA PHE A 39 6.02 -4.33 -3.37
C PHE A 39 7.35 -3.79 -3.90
N ILE A 40 7.39 -3.36 -5.17
CA ILE A 40 8.60 -2.84 -5.81
C ILE A 40 9.13 -1.60 -5.07
N LEU A 41 8.25 -0.66 -4.75
CA LEU A 41 8.61 0.57 -4.02
C LEU A 41 9.08 0.26 -2.60
N THR A 42 8.42 -0.67 -1.90
CA THR A 42 8.82 -1.09 -0.55
C THR A 42 10.20 -1.72 -0.56
N PHE A 43 10.46 -2.65 -1.49
CA PHE A 43 11.79 -3.25 -1.63
C PHE A 43 12.85 -2.23 -2.03
N THR A 44 12.55 -1.36 -3.00
CA THR A 44 13.44 -0.26 -3.41
C THR A 44 13.81 0.61 -2.22
N LEU A 45 12.84 0.96 -1.39
CA LEU A 45 13.07 1.77 -0.21
C LEU A 45 13.91 1.03 0.84
N VAL A 46 13.69 -0.26 1.06
CA VAL A 46 14.54 -1.09 1.95
C VAL A 46 15.99 -1.11 1.46
N PHE A 47 16.22 -1.37 0.16
CA PHE A 47 17.56 -1.33 -0.43
C PHE A 47 18.20 0.05 -0.32
N TRP A 48 17.40 1.10 -0.54
CA TRP A 48 17.85 2.49 -0.44
C TRP A 48 18.31 2.81 0.99
N VAL A 49 17.54 2.41 2.00
CA VAL A 49 17.87 2.60 3.42
C VAL A 49 19.13 1.83 3.81
N PHE A 50 19.28 0.58 3.38
CA PHE A 50 20.49 -0.19 3.64
C PHE A 50 21.75 0.39 2.98
N SER A 51 21.58 1.18 1.91
CA SER A 51 22.69 1.85 1.24
C SER A 51 23.07 3.20 1.85
N LEU A 52 22.34 3.69 2.87
CA LEU A 52 22.63 4.97 3.52
C LEU A 52 23.85 4.88 4.43
N LYS A 53 24.93 5.58 4.07
CA LYS A 53 26.18 5.64 4.85
C LYS A 53 26.21 6.77 5.90
N SER A 54 25.24 7.69 5.88
CA SER A 54 25.17 8.86 6.79
C SER A 54 23.73 9.23 7.16
N ILE A 55 23.50 9.58 8.43
CA ILE A 55 22.18 9.89 9.02
C ILE A 55 21.56 11.18 8.43
N TYR A 56 22.34 12.05 7.80
CA TYR A 56 21.83 13.27 7.17
C TYR A 56 20.90 12.98 5.98
N SER A 57 21.23 11.95 5.19
CA SER A 57 20.45 11.52 4.02
C SER A 57 19.15 10.79 4.41
N ALA A 58 19.07 10.32 5.67
CA ALA A 58 17.90 9.63 6.19
C ALA A 58 16.70 10.56 6.46
N LYS A 59 16.84 11.89 6.36
CA LYS A 59 15.72 12.83 6.54
C LYS A 59 14.60 12.67 5.51
N LEU A 60 14.92 12.14 4.32
CA LEU A 60 13.92 11.89 3.26
C LEU A 60 13.14 10.58 3.49
N PHE A 61 13.65 9.68 4.34
CA PHE A 61 13.04 8.38 4.60
C PHE A 61 11.67 8.48 5.30
N PRO A 62 11.52 9.20 6.45
CA PRO A 62 10.23 9.28 7.14
C PRO A 62 9.06 9.78 6.28
N PRO A 63 9.18 10.88 5.50
CA PRO A 63 8.07 11.34 4.67
C PRO A 63 7.78 10.39 3.48
N LEU A 64 8.78 9.73 2.89
CA LEU A 64 8.56 8.72 1.84
C LEU A 64 7.82 7.51 2.38
N PHE A 65 8.18 7.04 3.59
CA PHE A 65 7.51 5.93 4.25
C PHE A 65 6.06 6.27 4.61
N LEU A 66 5.77 7.51 5.03
CA LEU A 66 4.39 7.98 5.25
C LEU A 66 3.56 7.93 3.97
N TYR A 67 4.10 8.39 2.85
CA TYR A 67 3.40 8.32 1.55
C TYR A 67 3.14 6.87 1.13
N LEU A 68 4.12 5.98 1.31
CA LEU A 68 3.97 4.55 1.03
C LEU A 68 2.96 3.88 1.93
N CYS A 69 2.92 4.22 3.21
CA CYS A 69 1.89 3.75 4.15
C CYS A 69 0.49 4.19 3.71
N LEU A 70 0.33 5.45 3.25
CA LEU A 70 -0.95 5.94 2.75
C LEU A 70 -1.38 5.20 1.47
N PHE A 71 -0.46 4.99 0.54
CA PHE A 71 -0.68 4.20 -0.67
C PHE A 71 -1.06 2.75 -0.32
N ARG A 72 -0.37 2.15 0.65
CA ARG A 72 -0.66 0.81 1.17
C ARG A 72 -2.03 0.73 1.82
N LEU A 73 -2.42 1.72 2.61
CA LEU A 73 -3.74 1.80 3.23
C LEU A 73 -4.84 1.84 2.17
N GLY A 74 -4.69 2.69 1.14
CA GLY A 74 -5.63 2.78 0.03
C GLY A 74 -5.82 1.46 -0.73
N LEU A 75 -4.72 0.74 -1.02
CA LEU A 75 -4.77 -0.56 -1.69
C LEU A 75 -5.45 -1.66 -0.86
N ASN A 76 -5.20 -1.70 0.46
CA ASN A 76 -5.85 -2.67 1.36
C ASN A 76 -7.35 -2.39 1.54
N LEU A 77 -7.73 -1.12 1.58
CA LEU A 77 -9.12 -0.70 1.61
C LEU A 77 -9.82 -1.05 0.29
N ALA A 78 -9.17 -0.84 -0.86
CA ALA A 78 -9.70 -1.24 -2.16
C ALA A 78 -9.83 -2.77 -2.31
N SER A 79 -8.89 -3.57 -1.80
CA SER A 79 -8.91 -5.03 -1.91
C SER A 79 -10.02 -5.66 -1.10
N THR A 80 -10.24 -5.19 0.13
CA THR A 80 -11.35 -5.62 0.97
C THR A 80 -12.70 -5.27 0.33
N ARG A 81 -12.88 -4.04 -0.16
CA ARG A 81 -14.08 -3.65 -0.92
C ARG A 81 -14.32 -4.55 -2.13
N TRP A 82 -13.26 -4.89 -2.87
CA TRP A 82 -13.35 -5.83 -3.99
C TRP A 82 -13.80 -7.21 -3.56
N ILE A 83 -13.12 -7.80 -2.57
CA ILE A 83 -13.45 -9.13 -2.05
C ILE A 83 -14.89 -9.18 -1.54
N LEU A 84 -15.35 -8.14 -0.84
CA LEU A 84 -16.73 -8.05 -0.36
C LEU A 84 -17.76 -7.82 -1.48
N SER A 85 -17.40 -7.13 -2.57
CA SER A 85 -18.33 -6.81 -3.66
C SER A 85 -18.43 -7.90 -4.72
N SER A 86 -17.32 -8.55 -5.08
CA SER A 86 -17.28 -9.58 -6.12
C SER A 86 -17.30 -11.00 -5.55
N GLY A 87 -17.04 -11.17 -4.25
CA GLY A 87 -16.87 -12.47 -3.60
C GLY A 87 -15.55 -13.18 -3.96
N TRP A 88 -14.71 -12.58 -4.81
CA TRP A 88 -13.47 -13.18 -5.32
C TRP A 88 -12.29 -12.22 -5.18
N ALA A 89 -11.18 -12.74 -4.66
CA ALA A 89 -9.92 -12.04 -4.59
C ALA A 89 -9.25 -11.95 -5.97
N SER A 90 -8.52 -10.86 -6.22
CA SER A 90 -7.70 -10.74 -7.44
C SER A 90 -6.63 -11.84 -7.52
N PRO A 91 -6.19 -12.24 -8.73
CA PRO A 91 -5.27 -13.36 -8.94
C PRO A 91 -3.98 -13.29 -8.11
N ILE A 92 -3.34 -12.12 -7.99
CA ILE A 92 -2.11 -11.99 -7.19
C ILE A 92 -2.39 -12.04 -5.69
N ILE A 93 -3.54 -11.54 -5.21
CA ILE A 93 -3.92 -11.71 -3.79
C ILE A 93 -4.11 -13.19 -3.48
N PHE A 94 -4.77 -13.94 -4.37
CA PHE A 94 -4.94 -15.39 -4.23
C PHE A 94 -3.59 -16.12 -4.26
N SER A 95 -2.72 -15.78 -5.21
CA SER A 95 -1.38 -16.37 -5.31
C SER A 95 -0.53 -16.07 -4.07
N LEU A 96 -0.54 -14.84 -3.56
CA LEU A 96 0.15 -14.48 -2.32
C LEU A 96 -0.40 -15.28 -1.14
N GLY A 97 -1.72 -15.40 -1.01
CA GLY A 97 -2.36 -16.21 0.02
C GLY A 97 -1.93 -17.68 -0.02
N SER A 98 -1.92 -18.28 -1.21
CA SER A 98 -1.43 -19.67 -1.39
C SER A 98 0.07 -19.82 -1.08
N PHE A 99 0.87 -18.79 -1.36
CA PHE A 99 2.30 -18.76 -1.06
C PHE A 99 2.55 -18.75 0.44
N PHE A 100 1.84 -17.91 1.19
CA PHE A 100 1.96 -17.84 2.65
C PHE A 100 1.34 -19.06 3.35
N SER A 101 0.30 -19.66 2.79
CA SER A 101 -0.31 -20.89 3.32
C SER A 101 0.52 -22.14 3.01
N LEU A 102 1.56 -22.09 2.17
CA LEU A 102 2.31 -23.27 1.70
C LEU A 102 1.39 -24.44 1.23
N GLY A 103 0.20 -24.13 0.71
CA GLY A 103 -0.80 -25.12 0.30
C GLY A 103 -1.54 -25.86 1.43
N SER A 104 -1.28 -25.56 2.70
CA SER A 104 -2.05 -26.10 3.84
C SER A 104 -2.53 -25.00 4.78
N LEU A 105 -3.82 -25.02 5.10
CA LEU A 105 -4.43 -24.04 6.02
C LEU A 105 -3.72 -24.05 7.38
N GLY A 106 -3.24 -25.22 7.83
CA GLY A 106 -2.47 -25.37 9.07
C GLY A 106 -1.12 -24.64 9.06
N ALA A 107 -0.35 -24.71 7.96
CA ALA A 107 0.89 -23.96 7.84
C ALA A 107 0.63 -22.44 7.82
N GLY A 108 -0.45 -22.01 7.16
CA GLY A 108 -0.85 -20.60 7.17
C GLY A 108 -1.12 -20.06 8.58
N ILE A 109 -1.85 -20.82 9.41
CA ILE A 109 -2.13 -20.45 10.80
C ILE A 109 -0.85 -20.45 11.64
N ALA A 110 0.01 -21.46 11.46
CA ALA A 110 1.29 -21.55 12.18
C ALA A 110 2.23 -20.38 11.85
N THR A 111 2.35 -20.02 10.56
CA THR A 111 3.12 -18.85 10.14
C THR A 111 2.55 -17.55 10.69
N CYS A 112 1.22 -17.41 10.72
CA CYS A 112 0.57 -16.23 11.31
C CYS A 112 0.87 -16.10 12.82
N CYS A 113 0.89 -17.22 13.56
CA CYS A 113 1.17 -17.24 14.99
C CYS A 113 2.66 -17.00 15.32
N LEU A 114 3.57 -17.24 14.36
CA LEU A 114 5.01 -17.05 14.55
C LEU A 114 5.45 -15.60 14.27
N PHE A 115 4.76 -14.89 13.37
CA PHE A 115 5.13 -13.53 12.93
C PHE A 115 4.51 -12.40 13.77
N PHE A 116 3.47 -12.70 14.57
CA PHE A 116 2.79 -11.73 15.43
C PHE A 116 3.16 -11.95 16.89
#